data_AF-A0A075GB00-F1
#
_entry.id   AF-A0A075GB00-F1
#
_cell.length_a   1.000
_cell.length_b   1.000
_cell.length_c   1.000
_cell.angle_alpha   90.00
_cell.angle_beta   90.00
_cell.angle_gamma   90.00
#
_symmetry.space_group_name_H-M   'P 1'
#
loop_
_entity.id
_entity.type
_entity.pdbx_description
1 polymer ?
#
loop_
_entity_poly.entity_id
_entity_poly.type
_entity_poly.pdbx_seq_one_letter_code
_entity_poly.pdbx_strand_id
1 'polypeptide(L)'
;MIPISDSRIRVLNDYSENSEGEYVLYWMISARRPNFNVGLQRATEIAKKFNKPLLVFEPISTQHKFANNRIMTFMIQGMNDNINYFESQQIRFIPWVETHLQSSNGILKRLSTRAVVVVTDDFPTYYPRMIIERIKHVIKVRVEVIDSNGLIPMSWATKAYPTAHSFRRHVHSRFVEAWGNLPNSNTIPKKHNFWMNDELFESVLKTSKIKLTPFEWIWRVCQGGTIGGTALATLDIDHEVPAVSQIEGGYTNASDNLQDFIENRLSRYHLDRNSVDNSAVSGFSSWIHFGHISTIEIVKTILERVGWSPTMVNDNHRGKRSGWWGLPEPVEAFLDQIITWRELGFNFAFHRDDYSSFSSIPDWAKKSLLEHKDDPRIKYTFEELENAETHDELWNAAQRQLTRVGVIHNYLRMLWGKRILEWAPSPEIAADWMIQINDRWALDGRDPNSYTGIFWVLGRHDRAWGPERPIFGKVRYMSSKNTVRKLNVRTYLERWAKESLIWDNLEVKQCNINV
;
A
#
# COMPACT_ATOMS: atom_id res chain seq x y z
N MET A 1 -11.71 -2.67 26.33
CA MET A 1 -11.42 -2.78 24.90
C MET A 1 -12.71 -3.19 24.22
N ILE A 2 -13.09 -2.47 23.17
CA ILE A 2 -14.25 -2.82 22.34
C ILE A 2 -13.83 -4.05 21.50
N PRO A 3 -14.59 -5.16 21.48
CA PRO A 3 -14.30 -6.31 20.63
C PRO A 3 -14.24 -5.91 19.15
N ILE A 4 -13.43 -6.58 18.34
CA ILE A 4 -13.48 -6.35 16.89
C ILE A 4 -14.85 -6.75 16.31
N SER A 5 -15.29 -6.04 15.26
CA SER A 5 -16.53 -6.40 14.56
C SER A 5 -16.36 -7.71 13.79
N ASP A 6 -17.35 -8.60 13.90
CA ASP A 6 -17.41 -9.86 13.14
C ASP A 6 -17.28 -9.65 11.62
N SER A 7 -17.70 -8.48 11.12
CA SER A 7 -17.57 -8.15 9.70
C SER A 7 -16.11 -8.04 9.22
N ARG A 8 -15.15 -7.91 10.14
CA ARG A 8 -13.72 -7.92 9.82
C ARG A 8 -13.10 -9.31 9.90
N ILE A 9 -13.85 -10.33 10.32
CA ILE A 9 -13.36 -11.69 10.53
C ILE A 9 -13.83 -12.58 9.38
N ARG A 10 -12.89 -13.19 8.67
CA ARG A 10 -13.16 -14.25 7.71
C ARG A 10 -12.49 -15.54 8.16
N VAL A 11 -13.28 -16.58 8.37
CA VAL A 11 -12.75 -17.92 8.67
C VAL A 11 -12.28 -18.55 7.36
N LEU A 12 -11.01 -18.92 7.28
CA LEU A 12 -10.39 -19.39 6.04
C LEU A 12 -10.64 -20.88 5.76
N ASN A 13 -10.78 -21.69 6.82
CA ASN A 13 -10.88 -23.14 6.76
C ASN A 13 -11.92 -23.69 7.75
N ASP A 14 -12.35 -24.93 7.57
CA ASP A 14 -13.43 -25.56 8.36
C ASP A 14 -12.93 -26.23 9.66
N TYR A 15 -11.68 -25.96 10.08
CA TYR A 15 -11.13 -26.51 11.31
C TYR A 15 -11.60 -25.71 12.53
N SER A 16 -11.74 -26.38 13.68
CA SER A 16 -12.06 -25.75 14.95
C SER A 16 -10.84 -25.13 15.62
N GLU A 17 -11.09 -24.28 16.62
CA GLU A 17 -10.07 -23.87 17.59
C GLU A 17 -9.54 -25.13 18.32
N ASN A 18 -8.23 -25.18 18.60
CA ASN A 18 -7.60 -26.25 19.37
C ASN A 18 -7.51 -25.84 20.84
N SER A 19 -8.41 -26.33 21.70
CA SER A 19 -8.43 -25.98 23.13
C SER A 19 -7.14 -26.33 23.87
N GLU A 20 -6.46 -27.40 23.42
CA GLU A 20 -5.19 -27.88 23.99
C GLU A 20 -3.98 -27.14 23.43
N GLY A 21 -4.17 -26.16 22.54
CA GLY A 21 -3.10 -25.33 22.02
C GLY A 21 -2.34 -24.61 23.13
N GLU A 22 -1.05 -24.41 22.93
CA GLU A 22 -0.14 -23.82 23.92
C GLU A 22 -0.08 -22.29 23.82
N TYR A 23 -0.44 -21.73 22.66
CA TYR A 23 -0.43 -20.30 22.40
C TYR A 23 -1.42 -19.91 21.29
N VAL A 24 -1.76 -18.62 21.22
CA VAL A 24 -2.38 -18.03 20.02
C VAL A 24 -1.27 -17.56 19.08
N LEU A 25 -1.38 -17.87 17.79
CA LEU A 25 -0.42 -17.44 16.78
C LEU A 25 -0.98 -16.27 15.98
N TYR A 26 -0.33 -15.11 16.04
CA TYR A 26 -0.57 -14.03 15.10
C TYR A 26 0.48 -14.04 14.00
N TRP A 27 0.05 -14.37 12.79
CA TRP A 27 0.86 -14.36 11.58
C TRP A 27 0.70 -13.01 10.87
N MET A 28 1.62 -12.09 11.16
CA MET A 28 1.61 -10.72 10.67
C MET A 28 2.25 -10.65 9.27
N ILE A 29 1.47 -10.28 8.25
CA ILE A 29 1.94 -10.29 6.85
C ILE A 29 1.73 -8.97 6.12
N SER A 30 0.71 -8.19 6.48
CA SER A 30 0.39 -6.91 5.83
C SER A 30 0.11 -5.78 6.81
N ALA A 31 -0.35 -6.06 8.03
CA ALA A 31 -0.57 -5.03 9.06
C ALA A 31 0.64 -4.93 10.01
N ARG A 32 1.79 -4.47 9.49
CA ARG A 32 3.08 -4.43 10.21
C ARG A 32 3.23 -3.20 11.11
N ARG A 33 2.37 -3.13 12.12
CA ARG A 33 2.33 -2.00 13.06
C ARG A 33 1.76 -2.37 14.43
N PRO A 34 2.05 -1.59 15.47
CA PRO A 34 1.50 -1.78 16.81
C PRO A 34 0.04 -1.32 16.95
N ASN A 35 -0.25 -0.12 16.46
CA ASN A 35 -1.51 0.58 16.74
C ASN A 35 -2.53 0.38 15.62
N PHE A 36 -3.81 0.41 15.99
CA PHE A 36 -4.93 0.19 15.06
C PHE A 36 -4.71 -1.03 14.15
N ASN A 37 -4.15 -2.09 14.74
CA ASN A 37 -3.91 -3.37 14.11
C ASN A 37 -5.03 -4.34 14.53
N VAL A 38 -6.02 -4.51 13.66
CA VAL A 38 -7.21 -5.32 13.94
C VAL A 38 -6.85 -6.80 14.09
N GLY A 39 -5.88 -7.30 13.31
CA GLY A 39 -5.38 -8.68 13.42
C GLY A 39 -4.73 -8.94 14.77
N LEU A 40 -3.86 -8.03 15.22
CA LEU A 40 -3.26 -8.10 16.55
C LEU A 40 -4.31 -8.02 17.66
N GLN A 41 -5.28 -7.10 17.54
CA GLN A 41 -6.38 -6.99 18.51
C GLN A 41 -7.18 -8.29 18.60
N ARG A 42 -7.49 -8.93 17.46
CA ARG A 42 -8.19 -10.22 17.46
C ARG A 42 -7.37 -11.30 18.14
N ALA A 43 -6.07 -11.34 17.87
CA ALA A 43 -5.19 -12.30 18.52
C ALA A 43 -5.14 -12.10 20.05
N THR A 44 -5.14 -10.86 20.55
CA THR A 44 -5.17 -10.59 22.00
C THR A 44 -6.51 -10.94 22.63
N GLU A 45 -7.62 -10.73 21.93
CA GLU A 45 -8.96 -11.17 22.37
C GLU A 45 -9.03 -12.69 22.55
N ILE A 46 -8.51 -13.46 21.58
CA ILE A 46 -8.50 -14.92 21.66
C ILE A 46 -7.51 -15.41 22.73
N ALA A 47 -6.32 -14.81 22.83
CA ALA A 47 -5.34 -15.14 23.86
C ALA A 47 -5.93 -14.98 25.26
N LYS A 48 -6.69 -13.89 25.47
CA LYS A 48 -7.43 -13.66 26.72
C LYS A 48 -8.56 -14.68 26.92
N LYS A 49 -9.35 -15.00 25.89
CA LYS A 49 -10.44 -15.99 25.95
C LYS A 49 -9.94 -17.36 26.42
N PHE A 50 -8.81 -17.81 25.89
CA PHE A 50 -8.23 -19.12 26.21
C PHE A 50 -7.25 -19.11 27.38
N ASN A 51 -6.91 -17.94 27.92
CA ASN A 51 -5.86 -17.75 28.92
C ASN A 51 -4.53 -18.37 28.47
N LYS A 52 -4.10 -18.05 27.24
CA LYS A 52 -2.87 -18.55 26.61
C LYS A 52 -1.94 -17.40 26.24
N PRO A 53 -0.62 -17.64 26.16
CA PRO A 53 0.31 -16.65 25.63
C PRO A 53 0.05 -16.33 24.16
N LEU A 54 0.56 -15.18 23.72
CA LEU A 54 0.52 -14.74 22.33
C LEU A 54 1.92 -14.86 21.72
N LEU A 55 2.01 -15.51 20.56
CA LEU A 55 3.20 -15.55 19.72
C LEU A 55 2.92 -14.76 18.45
N VAL A 56 3.75 -13.75 18.17
CA VAL A 56 3.70 -12.99 16.92
C VAL A 56 4.81 -13.46 15.99
N PHE A 57 4.46 -13.81 14.77
CA PHE A 57 5.39 -14.23 13.72
C PHE A 57 5.27 -13.29 12.52
N GLU A 58 6.33 -12.55 12.23
CA GLU A 58 6.42 -11.64 11.08
C GLU A 58 7.44 -12.19 10.07
N PRO A 59 6.99 -12.94 9.05
CA PRO A 59 7.85 -13.35 7.95
C PRO A 59 7.97 -12.27 6.86
N ILE A 60 9.18 -12.12 6.32
CA ILE A 60 9.46 -11.42 5.07
C ILE A 60 10.03 -12.44 4.08
N SER A 61 9.33 -12.66 2.97
CA SER A 61 9.76 -13.60 1.92
C SER A 61 10.60 -12.88 0.87
N THR A 62 11.58 -13.59 0.34
CA THR A 62 12.41 -13.16 -0.80
C THR A 62 11.98 -13.83 -2.11
N GLN A 63 11.06 -14.80 -2.07
CA GLN A 63 10.71 -15.66 -3.21
C GLN A 63 9.70 -15.06 -4.20
N HIS A 64 9.32 -13.79 -4.04
CA HIS A 64 8.32 -13.16 -4.91
C HIS A 64 9.00 -12.33 -6.01
N LYS A 65 8.38 -12.25 -7.18
CA LYS A 65 8.94 -11.62 -8.40
C LYS A 65 9.62 -10.26 -8.15
N PHE A 66 9.03 -9.43 -7.30
CA PHE A 66 9.50 -8.06 -7.07
C PHE A 66 10.37 -7.89 -5.82
N ALA A 67 10.91 -8.95 -5.23
CA ALA A 67 11.76 -8.82 -4.05
C ALA A 67 13.06 -8.11 -4.45
N ASN A 68 13.40 -7.02 -3.76
CA ASN A 68 14.53 -6.17 -4.12
C ASN A 68 15.06 -5.39 -2.91
N ASN A 69 16.25 -4.79 -3.04
CA ASN A 69 16.89 -4.10 -1.91
C ASN A 69 15.98 -3.01 -1.30
N ARG A 70 15.26 -2.26 -2.12
CA ARG A 70 14.35 -1.19 -1.68
C ARG A 70 13.21 -1.67 -0.79
N ILE A 71 12.47 -2.66 -1.26
CA ILE A 71 11.34 -3.23 -0.53
C ILE A 71 11.83 -3.89 0.75
N MET A 72 12.90 -4.67 0.65
CA MET A 72 13.46 -5.39 1.80
C MET A 72 13.92 -4.42 2.89
N THR A 73 14.70 -3.38 2.55
CA THR A 73 15.10 -2.35 3.50
C THR A 73 13.90 -1.69 4.16
N PHE A 74 12.90 -1.26 3.38
CA PHE A 74 11.73 -0.56 3.92
C PHE A 74 10.93 -1.43 4.89
N MET A 75 10.68 -2.70 4.55
CA MET A 75 9.98 -3.65 5.43
C MET A 75 10.80 -3.98 6.70
N ILE A 76 12.12 -4.16 6.57
CA ILE A 76 13.00 -4.50 7.70
C ILE A 76 13.14 -3.33 8.68
N GLN A 77 13.14 -2.08 8.20
CA GLN A 77 13.05 -0.90 9.05
C GLN A 77 11.76 -0.92 9.91
N GLY A 78 10.63 -1.33 9.34
CA GLY A 78 9.40 -1.50 10.13
C GLY A 78 9.38 -2.71 11.05
N MET A 79 10.02 -3.81 10.65
CA MET A 79 10.25 -4.95 11.54
C MET A 79 11.06 -4.53 12.78
N ASN A 80 12.07 -3.66 12.62
CA ASN A 80 12.86 -3.16 13.75
C ASN A 80 12.02 -2.36 14.76
N ASP A 81 11.06 -1.56 14.30
CA ASP A 81 10.08 -0.92 15.18
C ASP A 81 9.23 -1.96 15.95
N ASN A 82 8.79 -3.01 15.27
CA ASN A 82 8.02 -4.09 15.89
C ASN A 82 8.83 -4.86 16.94
N ILE A 83 10.13 -5.09 16.73
CA ILE A 83 11.02 -5.71 17.74
C ILE A 83 10.94 -4.94 19.05
N ASN A 84 11.22 -3.63 18.99
CA ASN A 84 11.22 -2.76 20.15
C ASN A 84 9.84 -2.69 20.82
N TYR A 85 8.78 -2.63 20.01
CA TYR A 85 7.41 -2.60 20.51
C TYR A 85 7.05 -3.88 21.26
N PHE A 86 7.19 -5.06 20.66
CA PHE A 86 6.78 -6.31 21.30
C PHE A 86 7.64 -6.69 22.51
N GLU A 87 8.91 -6.30 22.52
CA GLU A 87 9.76 -6.41 23.71
C GLU A 87 9.18 -5.58 24.86
N SER A 88 8.83 -4.31 24.61
CA SER A 88 8.21 -3.44 25.63
C SER A 88 6.86 -3.95 26.14
N GLN A 89 6.14 -4.72 25.31
CA GLN A 89 4.84 -5.30 25.66
C GLN A 89 4.96 -6.68 26.30
N GLN A 90 6.17 -7.23 26.50
CA GLN A 90 6.37 -8.59 27.00
C GLN A 90 5.55 -9.63 26.20
N ILE A 91 5.69 -9.59 24.87
CA ILE A 91 5.10 -10.56 23.95
C ILE A 91 6.22 -11.17 23.11
N ARG A 92 6.19 -12.49 22.91
CA ARG A 92 7.18 -13.13 22.03
C ARG A 92 6.91 -12.76 20.58
N PHE A 93 7.96 -12.24 19.96
CA PHE A 93 7.96 -11.83 18.57
C PHE A 93 9.08 -12.56 17.83
N ILE A 94 8.74 -13.16 16.70
CA ILE A 94 9.69 -13.83 15.80
C ILE A 94 9.82 -12.97 14.54
N PRO A 95 10.83 -12.07 14.48
CA PRO A 95 11.24 -11.41 13.25
C PRO A 95 11.96 -12.44 12.38
N TRP A 96 11.43 -12.70 11.19
CA TRP A 96 12.02 -13.71 10.31
C TRP A 96 12.08 -13.22 8.87
N VAL A 97 13.29 -13.22 8.32
CA VAL A 97 13.55 -12.90 6.92
C VAL A 97 14.05 -14.17 6.23
N GLU A 98 13.43 -14.49 5.09
CA GLU A 98 13.79 -15.63 4.27
C GLU A 98 15.21 -15.49 3.72
N THR A 99 15.96 -16.58 3.75
CA THR A 99 17.33 -16.64 3.22
C THR A 99 17.49 -17.89 2.37
N HIS A 100 18.54 -17.96 1.56
CA HIS A 100 18.88 -19.17 0.81
C HIS A 100 19.15 -20.38 1.74
N LEU A 101 19.52 -20.15 3.01
CA LEU A 101 19.75 -21.20 4.01
C LEU A 101 18.48 -21.71 4.68
N GLN A 102 17.40 -20.93 4.65
CA GLN A 102 16.14 -21.29 5.29
C GLN A 102 14.96 -20.70 4.54
N SER A 103 14.23 -21.58 3.86
CA SER A 103 12.95 -21.21 3.25
C SER A 103 11.82 -21.19 4.28
N SER A 104 10.83 -20.34 4.00
CA SER A 104 9.57 -20.21 4.72
C SER A 104 8.72 -21.49 4.71
N ASN A 105 9.04 -22.42 3.79
CA ASN A 105 8.29 -23.66 3.57
C ASN A 105 8.08 -24.48 4.86
N GLY A 106 6.81 -24.58 5.24
CA GLY A 106 6.35 -25.37 6.38
C GLY A 106 6.63 -24.78 7.76
N ILE A 107 7.28 -23.61 7.89
CA ILE A 107 7.46 -22.95 9.19
C ILE A 107 6.10 -22.68 9.84
N LEU A 108 5.22 -21.99 9.12
CA LEU A 108 3.88 -21.66 9.60
C LEU A 108 3.06 -22.92 9.91
N LYS A 109 3.18 -23.97 9.10
CA LYS A 109 2.54 -25.27 9.36
C LYS A 109 2.99 -25.83 10.72
N ARG A 110 4.29 -25.86 11.01
CA ARG A 110 4.83 -26.38 12.27
C ARG A 110 4.51 -25.50 13.47
N LEU A 111 4.43 -24.19 13.31
CA LEU A 111 3.91 -23.31 14.36
C LEU A 111 2.42 -23.62 14.63
N SER A 112 1.63 -23.76 13.57
CA SER A 112 0.17 -23.96 13.70
C SER A 112 -0.23 -25.25 14.43
N THR A 113 0.60 -26.29 14.45
CA THR A 113 0.26 -27.57 15.11
C THR A 113 0.15 -27.46 16.64
N ARG A 114 0.78 -26.45 17.23
CA ARG A 114 0.76 -26.19 18.69
C ARG A 114 -0.10 -24.97 19.05
N ALA A 115 -0.65 -24.29 18.05
CA ALA A 115 -1.46 -23.10 18.25
C ALA A 115 -2.92 -23.48 18.58
N VAL A 116 -3.58 -22.63 19.37
CA VAL A 116 -5.04 -22.65 19.58
C VAL A 116 -5.78 -22.25 18.31
N VAL A 117 -5.27 -21.21 17.65
CA VAL A 117 -5.81 -20.61 16.44
C VAL A 117 -4.66 -19.88 15.74
N VAL A 118 -4.76 -19.74 14.42
CA VAL A 118 -3.90 -18.82 13.66
C VAL A 118 -4.75 -17.62 13.25
N VAL A 119 -4.30 -16.43 13.63
CA VAL A 119 -4.88 -15.15 13.19
C VAL A 119 -3.92 -14.53 12.18
N THR A 120 -4.41 -13.98 11.07
CA THR A 120 -3.58 -13.30 10.06
C THR A 120 -4.33 -12.16 9.38
N ASP A 121 -3.68 -11.44 8.47
CA ASP A 121 -4.19 -10.21 7.87
C ASP A 121 -4.87 -10.46 6.51
N ASP A 122 -6.05 -9.88 6.26
CA ASP A 122 -6.78 -10.05 4.99
C ASP A 122 -6.38 -8.96 3.99
N PHE A 123 -5.41 -9.21 3.11
CA PHE A 123 -5.00 -8.22 2.09
C PHE A 123 -5.25 -8.75 0.67
N PRO A 124 -6.00 -8.03 -0.19
CA PRO A 124 -6.67 -8.64 -1.35
C PRO A 124 -5.83 -8.76 -2.63
N THR A 125 -4.52 -8.45 -2.60
CA THR A 125 -3.66 -8.51 -3.80
C THR A 125 -2.30 -9.12 -3.53
N TYR A 126 -1.63 -9.53 -4.62
CA TYR A 126 -0.23 -9.96 -4.67
C TYR A 126 0.12 -11.05 -3.63
N TYR A 127 1.26 -10.92 -2.96
CA TYR A 127 1.85 -11.98 -2.13
C TYR A 127 1.00 -12.35 -0.91
N PRO A 128 0.46 -11.41 -0.09
CA PRO A 128 -0.43 -11.75 1.02
C PRO A 128 -1.63 -12.61 0.59
N ARG A 129 -2.33 -12.22 -0.49
CA ARG A 129 -3.45 -13.00 -1.04
C ARG A 129 -2.99 -14.38 -1.50
N MET A 130 -1.90 -14.44 -2.26
CA MET A 130 -1.37 -15.71 -2.77
C MET A 130 -1.03 -16.69 -1.64
N ILE A 131 -0.38 -16.23 -0.57
CA ILE A 131 0.04 -17.11 0.53
C ILE A 131 -1.14 -17.57 1.39
N ILE A 132 -2.16 -16.73 1.59
CA ILE A 132 -3.41 -17.10 2.26
C ILE A 132 -4.16 -18.20 1.51
N GLU A 133 -4.31 -18.07 0.19
CA GLU A 133 -4.98 -19.11 -0.61
C GLU A 133 -4.23 -20.45 -0.57
N ARG A 134 -2.89 -20.41 -0.56
CA ARG A 134 -2.07 -21.62 -0.42
C ARG A 134 -2.22 -22.27 0.95
N ILE A 135 -2.21 -21.47 2.03
CA ILE A 135 -2.13 -22.00 3.39
C ILE A 135 -3.44 -22.64 3.87
N LYS A 136 -4.58 -22.25 3.29
CA LYS A 136 -5.90 -22.82 3.55
C LYS A 136 -5.91 -24.36 3.57
N HIS A 137 -5.11 -24.97 2.70
CA HIS A 137 -5.04 -26.43 2.53
C HIS A 137 -3.94 -27.11 3.38
N VAL A 138 -3.12 -26.33 4.08
CA VAL A 138 -1.90 -26.80 4.76
C VAL A 138 -2.08 -26.84 6.28
N ILE A 139 -2.80 -25.87 6.85
CA ILE A 139 -3.02 -25.73 8.29
C ILE A 139 -4.26 -26.51 8.73
N LYS A 140 -4.14 -27.27 9.83
CA LYS A 140 -5.18 -28.14 10.40
C LYS A 140 -5.75 -27.65 11.73
N VAL A 141 -5.70 -26.34 11.96
CA VAL A 141 -6.36 -25.63 13.07
C VAL A 141 -7.12 -24.45 12.46
N ARG A 142 -8.11 -23.89 13.18
CA ARG A 142 -8.84 -22.70 12.72
C ARG A 142 -7.88 -21.58 12.31
N VAL A 143 -8.12 -21.02 11.13
CA VAL A 143 -7.42 -19.82 10.63
C VAL A 143 -8.44 -18.70 10.45
N GLU A 144 -8.23 -17.58 11.13
CA GLU A 144 -9.01 -16.35 10.97
C GLU A 144 -8.19 -15.29 10.24
N VAL A 145 -8.72 -14.77 9.14
CA VAL A 145 -8.13 -13.71 8.32
C VAL A 145 -8.87 -12.41 8.63
N ILE A 146 -8.13 -11.36 8.99
CA ILE A 146 -8.68 -10.17 9.63
C ILE A 146 -8.48 -8.93 8.75
N ASP A 147 -9.57 -8.25 8.42
CA ASP A 147 -9.53 -7.00 7.66
C ASP A 147 -9.06 -5.82 8.52
N SER A 148 -7.79 -5.46 8.31
CA SER A 148 -7.08 -4.36 8.96
C SER A 148 -6.74 -3.23 7.98
N ASN A 149 -7.43 -3.14 6.83
CA ASN A 149 -7.02 -2.29 5.71
C ASN A 149 -7.62 -0.88 5.71
N GLY A 150 -8.84 -0.70 6.25
CA GLY A 150 -9.62 0.52 6.07
C GLY A 150 -10.69 0.75 7.12
N LEU A 151 -11.34 1.93 7.04
CA LEU A 151 -12.43 2.31 7.94
C LEU A 151 -13.64 1.43 7.73
N ILE A 152 -14.01 1.22 6.46
CA ILE A 152 -15.14 0.37 6.09
C ILE A 152 -14.63 -1.06 5.88
N PRO A 153 -15.16 -2.05 6.61
CA PRO A 153 -14.85 -3.45 6.35
C PRO A 153 -15.13 -3.82 4.88
N MET A 154 -14.18 -4.50 4.22
CA MET A 154 -14.30 -4.88 2.81
C MET A 154 -15.56 -5.74 2.54
N SER A 155 -15.98 -6.52 3.54
CA SER A 155 -17.16 -7.39 3.49
C SER A 155 -18.51 -6.65 3.49
N TRP A 156 -18.55 -5.36 3.84
CA TRP A 156 -19.82 -4.59 3.88
C TRP A 156 -20.35 -4.25 2.50
N ALA A 157 -19.48 -4.21 1.50
CA ALA A 157 -19.89 -4.12 0.11
C ALA A 157 -20.30 -5.52 -0.39
N THR A 158 -21.38 -5.58 -1.18
CA THR A 158 -21.85 -6.83 -1.78
C THR A 158 -21.30 -7.06 -3.19
N LYS A 159 -20.60 -6.07 -3.75
CA LYS A 159 -20.03 -6.09 -5.10
C LYS A 159 -18.95 -5.04 -5.28
N ALA A 160 -18.15 -5.21 -6.33
CA ALA A 160 -17.28 -4.16 -6.84
C ALA A 160 -18.10 -2.97 -7.37
N TYR A 161 -17.78 -1.76 -6.91
CA TYR A 161 -18.44 -0.54 -7.39
C TYR A 161 -17.79 -0.03 -8.68
N PRO A 162 -18.60 0.35 -9.69
CA PRO A 162 -18.06 0.77 -10.98
C PRO A 162 -17.43 2.17 -10.94
N THR A 163 -17.87 3.06 -10.03
CA THR A 163 -17.42 4.45 -9.97
C THR A 163 -17.20 4.93 -8.54
N ALA A 164 -16.32 5.94 -8.40
CA ALA A 164 -16.12 6.63 -7.13
C ALA A 164 -17.39 7.32 -6.62
N HIS A 165 -18.30 7.79 -7.49
CA HIS A 165 -19.57 8.36 -7.04
C HIS A 165 -20.47 7.33 -6.36
N SER A 166 -20.65 6.16 -6.97
CA SER A 166 -21.44 5.08 -6.38
C SER A 166 -20.82 4.53 -5.09
N PHE A 167 -19.49 4.39 -5.05
CA PHE A 167 -18.80 3.93 -3.85
C PHE A 167 -18.85 4.96 -2.73
N ARG A 168 -18.74 6.26 -3.04
CA ARG A 168 -18.90 7.32 -2.03
C ARG A 168 -20.27 7.30 -1.36
N ARG A 169 -21.33 6.99 -2.10
CA ARG A 169 -22.67 6.80 -1.49
C ARG A 169 -22.67 5.65 -0.48
N HIS A 170 -21.98 4.56 -0.80
CA HIS A 170 -21.80 3.43 0.11
C HIS A 170 -21.01 3.84 1.36
N VAL A 171 -19.84 4.46 1.18
CA VAL A 171 -19.02 5.00 2.29
C VAL A 171 -19.86 5.91 3.18
N HIS A 172 -20.53 6.92 2.62
CA HIS A 172 -21.35 7.86 3.39
C HIS A 172 -22.48 7.16 4.16
N SER A 173 -23.11 6.13 3.58
CA SER A 173 -24.17 5.37 4.26
C SER A 173 -23.67 4.49 5.40
N ARG A 174 -22.37 4.17 5.42
CA ARG A 174 -21.76 3.21 6.35
C ARG A 174 -20.80 3.86 7.33
N PHE A 175 -20.32 5.06 7.05
CA PHE A 175 -19.22 5.66 7.79
C PHE A 175 -19.58 5.89 9.26
N VAL A 176 -20.79 6.35 9.60
CA VAL A 176 -21.19 6.55 11.00
C VAL A 176 -21.20 5.22 11.78
N GLU A 177 -21.70 4.15 11.16
CA GLU A 177 -21.66 2.79 11.72
C GLU A 177 -20.22 2.31 11.91
N ALA A 178 -19.36 2.50 10.91
CA ALA A 178 -17.95 2.14 10.98
C ALA A 178 -17.19 2.94 12.04
N TRP A 179 -17.47 4.24 12.14
CA TRP A 179 -16.87 5.16 13.10
C TRP A 179 -17.19 4.77 14.55
N GLY A 180 -18.42 4.33 14.81
CA GLY A 180 -18.81 3.79 16.13
C GLY A 180 -18.15 2.45 16.47
N ASN A 181 -17.67 1.71 15.46
CA ASN A 181 -17.07 0.38 15.60
C ASN A 181 -15.58 0.36 15.21
N LEU A 182 -14.87 1.48 15.34
CA LEU A 182 -13.44 1.51 15.08
C LEU A 182 -12.68 0.58 16.06
N PRO A 183 -11.61 -0.09 15.59
CA PRO A 183 -10.75 -0.86 16.47
C PRO A 183 -10.08 0.03 17.52
N ASN A 184 -9.58 -0.60 18.59
CA ASN A 184 -8.87 0.11 19.64
C ASN A 184 -7.54 0.68 19.10
N SER A 185 -7.18 1.89 19.55
CA SER A 185 -5.88 2.48 19.24
C SER A 185 -4.73 1.62 19.77
N ASN A 186 -4.80 1.27 21.06
CA ASN A 186 -3.95 0.28 21.71
C ASN A 186 -4.56 -1.12 21.52
N THR A 187 -3.89 -1.95 20.75
CA THR A 187 -4.33 -3.31 20.37
C THR A 187 -4.06 -4.35 21.47
N ILE A 188 -3.07 -4.08 22.31
CA ILE A 188 -2.71 -4.89 23.48
C ILE A 188 -3.30 -4.22 24.74
N PRO A 189 -4.09 -4.95 25.55
CA PRO A 189 -4.63 -4.42 26.81
C PRO A 189 -3.52 -4.21 27.84
N LYS A 190 -3.51 -3.05 28.52
CA LYS A 190 -2.47 -2.66 29.51
C LYS A 190 -2.18 -3.70 30.61
N LYS A 191 -3.17 -4.51 31.00
CA LYS A 191 -3.01 -5.60 31.96
C LYS A 191 -3.29 -6.90 31.23
N HIS A 192 -2.23 -7.65 30.94
CA HIS A 192 -2.29 -8.94 30.26
C HIS A 192 -1.22 -9.89 30.79
N ASN A 193 -1.35 -11.17 30.48
CA ASN A 193 -0.36 -12.21 30.78
C ASN A 193 -0.08 -13.01 29.51
N PHE A 194 0.35 -12.33 28.45
CA PHE A 194 0.56 -12.94 27.13
C PHE A 194 1.98 -13.45 26.92
N TRP A 195 2.85 -13.29 27.92
CA TRP A 195 4.24 -13.72 27.85
C TRP A 195 4.34 -15.24 27.72
N MET A 196 5.11 -15.69 26.73
CA MET A 196 5.51 -17.08 26.59
C MET A 196 6.87 -17.25 27.26
N ASN A 197 6.94 -18.12 28.26
CA ASN A 197 8.16 -18.40 29.02
C ASN A 197 9.27 -18.96 28.11
N ASP A 198 10.52 -18.89 28.58
CA ASP A 198 11.70 -19.26 27.78
C ASP A 198 11.66 -20.73 27.34
N GLU A 199 11.28 -21.65 28.24
CA GLU A 199 11.22 -23.08 27.94
C GLU A 199 10.26 -23.39 26.78
N LEU A 200 9.05 -22.82 26.84
CA LEU A 200 8.05 -22.98 25.78
C LEU A 200 8.53 -22.33 24.48
N PHE A 201 9.10 -21.12 24.55
CA PHE A 201 9.58 -20.40 23.37
C PHE A 201 10.70 -21.17 22.65
N GLU A 202 11.72 -21.63 23.38
CA GLU A 202 12.82 -22.43 22.84
C GLU A 202 12.33 -23.76 22.25
N SER A 203 11.36 -24.41 22.93
CA SER A 203 10.70 -25.61 22.41
C SER A 203 9.97 -25.32 21.10
N VAL A 204 9.28 -24.19 20.98
CA VAL A 204 8.61 -23.77 19.75
C VAL A 204 9.61 -23.50 18.63
N LEU A 205 10.71 -22.78 18.88
CA LEU A 205 11.75 -22.53 17.88
C LEU A 205 12.37 -23.83 17.37
N LYS A 206 12.71 -24.76 18.27
CA LYS A 206 13.27 -26.07 17.93
C LYS A 206 12.32 -26.92 17.10
N THR A 207 11.07 -27.06 17.52
CA THR A 207 10.05 -27.89 16.83
C THR A 207 9.61 -27.29 15.50
N SER A 208 9.55 -25.97 15.40
CA SER A 208 9.29 -25.25 14.14
C SER A 208 10.51 -25.14 13.24
N LYS A 209 11.69 -25.56 13.71
CA LYS A 209 12.98 -25.48 13.01
C LYS A 209 13.27 -24.04 12.54
N ILE A 210 12.86 -23.04 13.30
CA ILE A 210 13.13 -21.62 13.00
C ILE A 210 14.57 -21.30 13.42
N LYS A 211 15.25 -20.53 12.58
CA LYS A 211 16.49 -19.85 12.95
C LYS A 211 16.14 -18.37 12.96
N LEU A 212 16.32 -17.72 14.10
CA LEU A 212 16.00 -16.30 14.22
C LEU A 212 16.91 -15.49 13.30
N THR A 213 16.34 -14.47 12.66
CA THR A 213 17.15 -13.52 11.90
C THR A 213 18.06 -12.76 12.87
N PRO A 214 19.39 -12.72 12.66
CA PRO A 214 20.29 -12.05 13.58
C PRO A 214 19.94 -10.56 13.71
N PHE A 215 19.82 -10.07 14.95
CA PHE A 215 19.51 -8.67 15.22
C PHE A 215 20.55 -7.72 14.60
N GLU A 216 21.81 -8.11 14.66
CA GLU A 216 22.92 -7.38 14.06
C GLU A 216 22.74 -7.19 12.54
N TRP A 217 22.25 -8.22 11.85
CA TRP A 217 21.95 -8.15 10.42
C TRP A 217 20.76 -7.23 10.14
N ILE A 218 19.68 -7.34 10.92
CA ILE A 218 18.51 -6.45 10.82
C ILE A 218 18.94 -4.99 10.98
N TRP A 219 19.75 -4.70 12.00
CA TRP A 219 20.27 -3.38 12.26
C TRP A 219 21.10 -2.83 11.09
N ARG A 220 21.99 -3.65 10.50
CA ARG A 220 22.77 -3.25 9.31
C ARG A 220 21.88 -2.91 8.12
N VAL A 221 20.84 -3.71 7.85
CA VAL A 221 19.89 -3.43 6.78
C VAL A 221 19.17 -2.09 7.01
N CYS A 222 18.80 -1.80 8.26
CA CYS A 222 18.12 -0.55 8.61
C CYS A 222 18.97 0.70 8.35
N GLN A 223 20.31 0.59 8.38
CA GLN A 223 21.20 1.72 8.06
C GLN A 223 21.11 2.17 6.59
N GLY A 224 20.59 1.34 5.69
CA GLY A 224 20.56 1.63 4.26
C GLY A 224 21.95 1.85 3.65
N GLY A 225 22.00 2.51 2.49
CA GLY A 225 23.25 2.80 1.78
C GLY A 225 24.13 1.57 1.55
N THR A 226 25.45 1.74 1.62
CA THR A 226 26.42 0.66 1.42
C THR A 226 26.34 -0.40 2.52
N ILE A 227 26.07 -0.02 3.77
CA ILE A 227 25.99 -0.93 4.92
C ILE A 227 24.82 -1.90 4.72
N GLY A 228 23.64 -1.36 4.47
CA GLY A 228 22.44 -2.15 4.22
C GLY A 228 22.54 -2.97 2.94
N GLY A 229 23.09 -2.38 1.86
CA GLY A 229 23.34 -3.10 0.60
C GLY A 229 24.25 -4.31 0.78
N THR A 230 25.33 -4.16 1.54
CA THR A 230 26.26 -5.28 1.84
C THR A 230 25.57 -6.38 2.65
N ALA A 231 24.72 -6.02 3.62
CA ALA A 231 23.96 -7.00 4.38
C ALA A 231 22.96 -7.77 3.51
N LEU A 232 22.28 -7.08 2.58
CA LEU A 232 21.30 -7.67 1.66
C LEU A 232 21.92 -8.48 0.53
N ALA A 233 23.20 -8.28 0.19
CA ALA A 233 23.89 -8.96 -0.93
C ALA A 233 23.92 -10.49 -0.83
N THR A 234 23.54 -11.06 0.32
CA THR A 234 23.46 -12.52 0.55
C THR A 234 22.08 -13.11 0.22
N LEU A 235 21.09 -12.26 -0.06
CA LEU A 235 19.73 -12.64 -0.41
C LEU A 235 19.60 -12.81 -1.92
N ASP A 236 18.82 -13.79 -2.36
CA ASP A 236 18.48 -13.99 -3.77
C ASP A 236 17.30 -13.07 -4.15
N ILE A 237 17.60 -11.80 -4.42
CA ILE A 237 16.64 -10.73 -4.74
C ILE A 237 17.20 -9.81 -5.84
N ASP A 238 16.36 -8.95 -6.42
CA ASP A 238 16.80 -7.95 -7.38
C ASP A 238 17.63 -6.85 -6.68
N HIS A 239 18.93 -6.84 -6.93
CA HIS A 239 19.86 -5.85 -6.40
C HIS A 239 20.01 -4.59 -7.28
N GLU A 240 19.42 -4.57 -8.49
CA GLU A 240 19.45 -3.40 -9.39
C GLU A 240 18.53 -2.28 -8.90
N VAL A 241 17.56 -2.60 -8.04
CA VAL A 241 16.67 -1.61 -7.40
C VAL A 241 17.23 -1.23 -6.02
N PRO A 242 17.96 -0.12 -5.88
CA PRO A 242 18.60 0.24 -4.61
C PRO A 242 17.58 0.73 -3.58
N ALA A 243 17.93 0.51 -2.31
CA ALA A 243 17.26 1.15 -1.18
C ALA A 243 17.30 2.67 -1.30
N VAL A 244 16.26 3.32 -0.78
CA VAL A 244 16.10 4.77 -0.83
C VAL A 244 16.38 5.36 0.55
N SER A 245 17.05 6.50 0.59
CA SER A 245 17.39 7.20 1.84
C SER A 245 16.40 8.29 2.20
N GLN A 246 15.55 8.70 1.26
CA GLN A 246 14.61 9.81 1.46
C GLN A 246 13.35 9.41 2.24
N ILE A 247 13.05 8.12 2.31
CA ILE A 247 11.86 7.59 3.00
C ILE A 247 12.27 6.31 3.72
N GLU A 248 12.26 6.36 5.04
CA GLU A 248 12.52 5.20 5.89
C GLU A 248 11.21 4.52 6.30
N GLY A 249 11.23 3.19 6.39
CA GLY A 249 10.11 2.40 6.88
C GLY A 249 9.84 2.57 8.38
N GLY A 250 8.86 1.85 8.89
CA GLY A 250 8.48 1.85 10.30
C GLY A 250 7.33 2.76 10.68
N TYR A 251 6.70 2.38 11.80
CA TYR A 251 5.57 3.08 12.41
C TYR A 251 5.99 4.43 12.98
N THR A 252 7.20 4.52 13.52
CA THR A 252 7.75 5.75 14.09
C THR A 252 7.84 6.85 13.03
N ASN A 253 8.55 6.56 11.93
CA ASN A 253 8.69 7.49 10.80
C ASN A 253 7.34 7.86 10.16
N ALA A 254 6.41 6.90 10.06
CA ALA A 254 5.07 7.15 9.54
C ALA A 254 4.26 8.11 10.45
N SER A 255 4.42 7.98 11.77
CA SER A 255 3.76 8.80 12.78
C SER A 255 4.32 10.22 12.80
N ASP A 256 5.62 10.39 12.66
CA ASP A 256 6.26 11.71 12.54
C ASP A 256 5.77 12.44 11.29
N ASN A 257 5.70 11.75 10.15
CA ASN A 257 5.13 12.31 8.92
C ASN A 257 3.64 12.65 9.08
N LEU A 258 2.89 11.93 9.93
CA LEU A 258 1.49 12.28 10.22
C LEU A 258 1.36 13.61 10.94
N GLN A 259 2.21 13.87 11.93
CA GLN A 259 2.21 15.16 12.63
C GLN A 259 2.59 16.29 11.67
N ASP A 260 3.69 16.14 10.92
CA ASP A 260 4.09 17.13 9.92
C ASP A 260 2.99 17.39 8.88
N PHE A 261 2.35 16.35 8.37
CA PHE A 261 1.28 16.51 7.38
C PHE A 261 0.13 17.35 7.94
N ILE A 262 -0.31 17.04 9.15
CA ILE A 262 -1.42 17.75 9.82
C ILE A 262 -1.05 19.21 10.07
N GLU A 263 0.17 19.49 10.51
CA GLU A 263 0.62 20.83 10.91
C GLU A 263 0.95 21.73 9.72
N ASN A 264 1.62 21.18 8.70
CA ASN A 264 2.28 21.98 7.67
C ASN A 264 1.67 21.84 6.27
N ARG A 265 0.86 20.80 6.01
CA ARG A 265 0.40 20.46 4.65
C ARG A 265 -1.11 20.32 4.49
N LEU A 266 -1.83 19.84 5.50
CA LEU A 266 -3.26 19.54 5.41
C LEU A 266 -4.08 20.79 5.05
N SER A 267 -3.78 21.96 5.64
CA SER A 267 -4.49 23.22 5.43
C SER A 267 -4.52 23.69 3.97
N ARG A 268 -3.48 23.35 3.19
CA ARG A 268 -3.33 23.69 1.78
C ARG A 268 -3.50 22.50 0.83
N TYR A 269 -3.88 21.34 1.36
CA TYR A 269 -3.99 20.08 0.59
C TYR A 269 -4.86 20.23 -0.66
N HIS A 270 -6.05 20.83 -0.55
CA HIS A 270 -6.98 21.02 -1.67
C HIS A 270 -6.41 21.87 -2.82
N LEU A 271 -5.54 22.85 -2.51
CA LEU A 271 -4.89 23.73 -3.48
C LEU A 271 -3.67 23.04 -4.11
N ASP A 272 -2.82 22.47 -3.26
CA ASP A 272 -1.44 22.15 -3.63
C ASP A 272 -1.19 20.65 -3.87
N ARG A 273 -2.18 19.77 -3.69
CA ARG A 273 -2.06 18.31 -3.95
C ARG A 273 -1.69 17.94 -5.39
N ASN A 274 -1.95 18.85 -6.34
CA ASN A 274 -1.58 18.65 -7.75
C ASN A 274 -0.27 19.36 -8.09
N SER A 275 0.23 20.24 -7.22
CA SER A 275 1.50 20.92 -7.44
C SER A 275 2.65 19.94 -7.29
N VAL A 276 3.56 19.95 -8.26
CA VAL A 276 4.82 19.20 -8.18
C VAL A 276 5.93 20.00 -7.50
N ASP A 277 5.68 21.29 -7.29
CA ASP A 277 6.55 22.24 -6.60
C ASP A 277 5.89 22.65 -5.27
N ASN A 278 6.62 22.54 -4.15
CA ASN A 278 6.05 22.68 -2.80
C ASN A 278 4.73 21.90 -2.61
N SER A 279 4.73 20.61 -2.95
CA SER A 279 3.51 19.79 -2.91
C SER A 279 2.95 19.62 -1.49
N ALA A 280 1.62 19.63 -1.35
CA ALA A 280 0.94 19.34 -0.09
C ALA A 280 0.49 17.87 0.05
N VAL A 281 0.91 16.98 -0.86
CA VAL A 281 0.61 15.55 -0.73
C VAL A 281 1.13 14.99 0.59
N SER A 282 0.44 14.00 1.15
CA SER A 282 0.76 13.49 2.49
C SER A 282 2.00 12.60 2.54
N GLY A 283 2.33 11.90 1.46
CA GLY A 283 3.46 10.95 1.43
C GLY A 283 3.20 9.62 2.13
N PHE A 284 1.96 9.32 2.55
CA PHE A 284 1.67 8.11 3.34
C PHE A 284 1.71 6.78 2.56
N SER A 285 1.71 6.79 1.23
CA SER A 285 1.37 5.60 0.43
C SER A 285 2.29 4.41 0.71
N SER A 286 3.60 4.64 0.83
CA SER A 286 4.58 3.58 1.16
C SER A 286 4.33 2.96 2.54
N TRP A 287 4.12 3.78 3.57
CA TRP A 287 3.85 3.28 4.93
C TRP A 287 2.49 2.59 5.04
N ILE A 288 1.46 3.10 4.36
CA ILE A 288 0.14 2.45 4.32
C ILE A 288 0.24 1.10 3.58
N HIS A 289 0.98 1.02 2.47
CA HIS A 289 1.12 -0.20 1.67
C HIS A 289 1.73 -1.35 2.48
N PHE A 290 2.83 -1.09 3.19
CA PHE A 290 3.47 -2.09 4.06
C PHE A 290 2.83 -2.19 5.45
N GLY A 291 1.75 -1.43 5.68
CA GLY A 291 0.98 -1.44 6.91
C GLY A 291 1.70 -0.92 8.13
N HIS A 292 2.74 -0.09 7.95
CA HIS A 292 3.48 0.61 9.00
C HIS A 292 2.62 1.68 9.68
N ILE A 293 1.54 2.15 9.07
CA ILE A 293 0.54 3.02 9.73
C ILE A 293 -0.87 2.67 9.26
N SER A 294 -1.85 2.79 10.16
CA SER A 294 -3.25 2.52 9.80
C SER A 294 -3.90 3.74 9.15
N THR A 295 -4.72 3.52 8.13
CA THR A 295 -5.62 4.57 7.63
C THR A 295 -6.67 4.96 8.67
N ILE A 296 -7.03 4.03 9.57
CA ILE A 296 -7.91 4.28 10.70
C ILE A 296 -7.30 5.32 11.64
N GLU A 297 -6.01 5.17 11.93
CA GLU A 297 -5.26 6.10 12.77
C GLU A 297 -5.17 7.49 12.14
N ILE A 298 -4.77 7.56 10.87
CA ILE A 298 -4.64 8.84 10.16
C ILE A 298 -5.97 9.59 10.16
N VAL A 299 -7.06 8.93 9.76
CA VAL A 299 -8.38 9.56 9.67
C VAL A 299 -8.90 9.91 11.05
N LYS A 300 -8.73 9.02 12.05
CA LYS A 300 -9.18 9.30 13.41
C LYS A 300 -8.47 10.51 14.00
N THR A 301 -7.15 10.57 13.89
CA THR A 301 -6.34 11.71 14.38
C THR A 301 -6.76 13.02 13.73
N ILE A 302 -6.99 13.03 12.42
CA ILE A 302 -7.45 14.24 11.71
C ILE A 302 -8.85 14.65 12.16
N LEU A 303 -9.80 13.72 12.18
CA LEU A 303 -11.19 14.01 12.54
C LEU A 303 -11.33 14.47 13.99
N GLU A 304 -10.57 13.88 14.92
CA GLU A 304 -10.52 14.32 16.32
C GLU A 304 -9.92 15.73 16.45
N ARG A 305 -8.83 16.03 15.72
CA ARG A 305 -8.17 17.34 15.78
C ARG A 305 -9.06 18.46 15.25
N VAL A 306 -9.91 18.19 14.26
CA VAL A 306 -10.87 19.17 13.73
C VAL A 306 -12.23 19.13 14.44
N GLY A 307 -12.34 18.37 15.54
CA GLY A 307 -13.56 18.30 16.35
C GLY A 307 -14.76 17.68 15.63
N TRP A 308 -14.52 16.78 14.66
CA TRP A 308 -15.59 16.17 13.90
C TRP A 308 -16.45 15.24 14.75
N SER A 309 -17.76 15.24 14.51
CA SER A 309 -18.69 14.27 15.09
C SER A 309 -19.80 13.89 14.10
N PRO A 310 -20.48 12.75 14.29
CA PRO A 310 -21.55 12.31 13.38
C PRO A 310 -22.69 13.31 13.17
N THR A 311 -22.91 14.25 14.11
CA THR A 311 -23.95 15.29 13.99
C THR A 311 -23.63 16.34 12.93
N MET A 312 -22.37 16.43 12.48
CA MET A 312 -21.93 17.34 11.42
C MET A 312 -22.25 16.83 10.01
N VAL A 313 -22.66 15.56 9.89
CA VAL A 313 -22.98 14.94 8.60
C VAL A 313 -24.16 15.64 7.94
N ASN A 314 -23.99 16.03 6.68
CA ASN A 314 -25.05 16.60 5.86
C ASN A 314 -25.51 15.60 4.77
N ASP A 315 -26.60 14.90 5.05
CA ASP A 315 -27.12 13.86 4.16
C ASP A 315 -27.62 14.35 2.80
N ASN A 316 -27.91 15.66 2.64
CA ASN A 316 -28.22 16.25 1.33
C ASN A 316 -27.02 16.23 0.38
N HIS A 317 -25.81 15.99 0.90
CA HIS A 317 -24.57 15.88 0.15
C HIS A 317 -24.11 14.44 -0.04
N ARG A 318 -24.96 13.44 0.22
CA ARG A 318 -24.62 12.02 0.07
C ARG A 318 -24.10 11.71 -1.35
N GLY A 319 -22.91 11.10 -1.43
CA GLY A 319 -22.23 10.77 -2.69
C GLY A 319 -21.48 11.93 -3.37
N LYS A 320 -21.59 13.17 -2.86
CA LYS A 320 -20.79 14.32 -3.32
C LYS A 320 -19.39 14.30 -2.69
N ARG A 321 -18.41 14.85 -3.42
CA ARG A 321 -17.00 14.91 -2.98
C ARG A 321 -16.78 15.82 -1.77
N SER A 322 -17.67 16.79 -1.59
CA SER A 322 -17.62 17.76 -0.50
C SER A 322 -19.02 18.07 0.04
N GLY A 323 -19.05 18.65 1.24
CA GLY A 323 -20.21 19.08 1.99
C GLY A 323 -20.84 18.00 2.87
N TRP A 324 -20.57 16.72 2.63
CA TRP A 324 -21.17 15.64 3.43
C TRP A 324 -20.58 15.54 4.83
N TRP A 325 -19.28 15.81 4.99
CA TRP A 325 -18.61 15.71 6.29
C TRP A 325 -18.92 16.91 7.18
N GLY A 326 -19.32 18.05 6.59
CA GLY A 326 -19.49 19.31 7.29
C GLY A 326 -18.15 19.92 7.69
N LEU A 327 -17.08 19.64 6.93
CA LEU A 327 -15.71 20.04 7.25
C LEU A 327 -15.14 21.02 6.21
N PRO A 328 -14.07 21.75 6.56
CA PRO A 328 -13.34 22.57 5.59
C PRO A 328 -12.83 21.77 4.39
N GLU A 329 -12.77 22.44 3.23
CA GLU A 329 -12.35 21.85 1.95
C GLU A 329 -11.01 21.10 1.98
N PRO A 330 -9.93 21.58 2.66
CA PRO A 330 -8.68 20.84 2.72
C PRO A 330 -8.83 19.44 3.33
N VAL A 331 -9.68 19.31 4.36
CA VAL A 331 -9.92 18.06 5.05
C VAL A 331 -10.77 17.12 4.21
N GLU A 332 -11.89 17.60 3.67
CA GLU A 332 -12.76 16.78 2.82
C GLU A 332 -12.06 16.30 1.55
N ALA A 333 -11.21 17.15 0.95
CA ALA A 333 -10.41 16.78 -0.21
C ALA A 333 -9.42 15.64 0.11
N PHE A 334 -8.85 15.62 1.31
CA PHE A 334 -7.98 14.53 1.79
C PHE A 334 -8.78 13.26 2.10
N LEU A 335 -9.90 13.39 2.83
CA LEU A 335 -10.79 12.28 3.16
C LEU A 335 -11.32 11.56 1.91
N ASP A 336 -11.62 12.31 0.83
CA ASP A 336 -12.00 11.71 -0.45
C ASP A 336 -10.89 10.80 -1.01
N GLN A 337 -9.62 11.16 -0.86
CA GLN A 337 -8.51 10.33 -1.33
C GLN A 337 -8.26 9.12 -0.43
N ILE A 338 -8.06 9.34 0.87
CA ILE A 338 -7.66 8.28 1.81
C ILE A 338 -8.79 7.29 2.11
N ILE A 339 -10.05 7.71 2.00
CA ILE A 339 -11.22 6.85 2.20
C ILE A 339 -11.80 6.41 0.85
N THR A 340 -12.37 7.35 0.08
CA THR A 340 -13.17 6.95 -1.09
C THR A 340 -12.31 6.33 -2.19
N TRP A 341 -11.27 7.01 -2.65
CA TRP A 341 -10.45 6.49 -3.75
C TRP A 341 -9.63 5.28 -3.33
N ARG A 342 -9.06 5.32 -2.11
CA ARG A 342 -8.28 4.22 -1.60
C ARG A 342 -9.13 2.96 -1.44
N GLU A 343 -10.22 3.05 -0.68
CA GLU A 343 -11.05 1.88 -0.38
C GLU A 343 -11.85 1.41 -1.60
N LEU A 344 -12.04 2.24 -2.64
CA LEU A 344 -12.57 1.78 -3.92
C LEU A 344 -11.64 0.74 -4.57
N GLY A 345 -10.32 0.93 -4.46
CA GLY A 345 -9.35 -0.05 -4.97
C GLY A 345 -9.40 -1.36 -4.20
N PHE A 346 -9.48 -1.29 -2.86
CA PHE A 346 -9.66 -2.46 -2.00
C PHE A 346 -10.98 -3.18 -2.30
N ASN A 347 -12.08 -2.45 -2.43
CA ASN A 347 -13.39 -3.01 -2.82
C ASN A 347 -13.31 -3.75 -4.15
N PHE A 348 -12.66 -3.17 -5.17
CA PHE A 348 -12.53 -3.83 -6.46
C PHE A 348 -11.69 -5.10 -6.39
N ALA A 349 -10.52 -5.05 -5.74
CA ALA A 349 -9.62 -6.20 -5.61
C ALA A 349 -10.20 -7.34 -4.74
N PHE A 350 -11.00 -7.00 -3.73
CA PHE A 350 -11.67 -7.97 -2.86
C PHE A 350 -12.77 -8.75 -3.59
N HIS A 351 -13.52 -8.10 -4.48
CA HIS A 351 -14.66 -8.73 -5.17
C HIS A 351 -14.33 -9.32 -6.55
N ARG A 352 -13.17 -9.02 -7.12
CA ARG A 352 -12.82 -9.44 -8.48
C ARG A 352 -11.42 -10.03 -8.53
N ASP A 353 -11.33 -11.28 -8.96
CA ASP A 353 -10.04 -11.98 -9.11
C ASP A 353 -9.24 -11.45 -10.30
N ASP A 354 -9.94 -10.92 -11.31
CA ASP A 354 -9.35 -10.31 -12.51
C ASP A 354 -8.98 -8.84 -12.32
N TYR A 355 -8.77 -8.40 -11.07
CA TYR A 355 -8.51 -6.99 -10.74
C TYR A 355 -7.28 -6.39 -11.44
N SER A 356 -6.31 -7.23 -11.81
CA SER A 356 -5.08 -6.87 -12.50
C SER A 356 -5.09 -7.18 -14.00
N SER A 357 -6.25 -7.48 -14.59
CA SER A 357 -6.39 -7.81 -16.02
C SER A 357 -7.05 -6.68 -16.82
N PHE A 358 -6.64 -6.50 -18.09
CA PHE A 358 -7.33 -5.62 -19.05
C PHE A 358 -8.82 -5.97 -19.19
N SER A 359 -9.18 -7.25 -19.09
CA SER A 359 -10.56 -7.73 -19.20
C SER A 359 -11.53 -7.09 -18.20
N SER A 360 -11.01 -6.59 -17.08
CA SER A 360 -11.81 -6.07 -15.97
C SER A 360 -12.12 -4.57 -16.06
N ILE A 361 -11.64 -3.88 -17.10
CA ILE A 361 -12.09 -2.51 -17.39
C ILE A 361 -13.50 -2.51 -18.01
N PRO A 362 -14.25 -1.39 -17.93
CA PRO A 362 -15.61 -1.30 -18.48
C PRO A 362 -15.69 -1.59 -19.99
N ASP A 363 -16.81 -2.15 -20.45
CA ASP A 363 -16.99 -2.54 -21.86
C ASP A 363 -16.86 -1.37 -22.83
N TRP A 364 -17.33 -0.18 -22.45
CA TRP A 364 -17.17 1.03 -23.28
C TRP A 364 -15.70 1.36 -23.53
N ALA A 365 -14.83 1.14 -22.53
CA ALA A 365 -13.41 1.44 -22.62
C ALA A 365 -12.69 0.37 -23.43
N LYS A 366 -13.00 -0.92 -23.20
CA LYS A 366 -12.48 -2.04 -24.02
C LYS A 366 -12.78 -1.83 -25.49
N LYS A 367 -14.06 -1.61 -25.82
CA LYS A 367 -14.50 -1.39 -27.20
C LYS A 367 -13.74 -0.24 -27.84
N SER A 368 -13.72 0.92 -27.18
CA SER A 368 -13.08 2.12 -27.72
C SER A 368 -11.56 1.94 -27.89
N LEU A 369 -10.86 1.34 -26.93
CA LEU A 369 -9.41 1.11 -27.07
C LEU A 369 -9.07 0.10 -28.18
N LEU A 370 -9.91 -0.92 -28.37
CA LEU A 370 -9.70 -1.93 -29.41
C LEU A 370 -10.00 -1.40 -30.82
N GLU A 371 -10.99 -0.51 -30.97
CA GLU A 371 -11.26 0.20 -32.23
C GLU A 371 -10.07 1.06 -32.69
N HIS A 372 -9.26 1.55 -31.74
CA HIS A 372 -8.08 2.38 -31.97
C HIS A 372 -6.74 1.64 -31.81
N LYS A 373 -6.77 0.30 -31.82
CA LYS A 373 -5.56 -0.52 -31.63
C LYS A 373 -4.53 -0.29 -32.73
N ASP A 374 -4.99 -0.19 -33.98
CA ASP A 374 -4.14 -0.10 -35.17
C ASP A 374 -3.79 1.35 -35.57
N ASP A 375 -4.18 2.33 -34.75
CA ASP A 375 -3.80 3.72 -34.98
C ASP A 375 -2.27 3.89 -34.97
N PRO A 376 -1.69 4.75 -35.83
CA PRO A 376 -0.25 4.99 -35.86
C PRO A 376 0.30 5.53 -34.53
N ARG A 377 1.44 4.98 -34.09
CA ARG A 377 2.08 5.29 -32.79
C ARG A 377 3.58 5.51 -32.95
N ILE A 378 4.14 6.38 -32.10
CA ILE A 378 5.56 6.31 -31.76
C ILE A 378 5.75 5.06 -30.91
N LYS A 379 6.74 4.22 -31.24
CA LYS A 379 6.99 2.96 -30.55
C LYS A 379 8.24 3.11 -29.67
N TYR A 380 8.12 2.65 -28.43
CA TYR A 380 9.24 2.41 -27.52
C TYR A 380 9.28 0.95 -27.13
N THR A 381 10.45 0.41 -26.79
CA THR A 381 10.56 -0.88 -26.11
C THR A 381 10.23 -0.74 -24.63
N PHE A 382 10.07 -1.87 -23.94
CA PHE A 382 9.89 -1.87 -22.49
C PHE A 382 11.10 -1.23 -21.78
N GLU A 383 12.30 -1.56 -22.24
CA GLU A 383 13.57 -1.11 -21.68
C GLU A 383 13.78 0.39 -21.86
N GLU A 384 13.46 0.95 -23.04
CA GLU A 384 13.52 2.40 -23.28
C GLU A 384 12.60 3.16 -22.32
N LEU A 385 11.40 2.62 -22.05
CA LEU A 385 10.48 3.20 -21.07
C LEU A 385 11.02 3.05 -19.65
N GLU A 386 11.45 1.86 -19.26
CA GLU A 386 11.97 1.61 -17.91
C GLU A 386 13.18 2.53 -17.59
N ASN A 387 14.05 2.76 -18.57
CA ASN A 387 15.26 3.59 -18.45
C ASN A 387 15.03 5.09 -18.66
N ALA A 388 13.79 5.55 -18.88
CA ALA A 388 13.46 6.95 -19.12
C ALA A 388 14.13 7.54 -20.38
N GLU A 389 14.08 6.80 -21.48
CA GLU A 389 14.72 7.09 -22.78
C GLU A 389 13.70 7.46 -23.86
N THR A 390 12.75 8.33 -23.52
CA THR A 390 11.75 8.83 -24.47
C THR A 390 12.08 10.24 -24.95
N HIS A 391 11.36 10.70 -25.97
CA HIS A 391 11.42 12.08 -26.43
C HIS A 391 10.74 13.08 -25.45
N ASP A 392 9.98 12.59 -24.47
CA ASP A 392 9.17 13.41 -23.57
C ASP A 392 9.88 13.58 -22.21
N GLU A 393 10.59 14.70 -22.04
CA GLU A 393 11.44 14.87 -20.85
C GLU A 393 10.66 15.00 -19.54
N LEU A 394 9.41 15.49 -19.57
CA LEU A 394 8.57 15.50 -18.36
C LEU A 394 8.19 14.06 -17.96
N TRP A 395 7.92 13.20 -18.95
CA TRP A 395 7.69 11.78 -18.69
C TRP A 395 8.96 11.09 -18.16
N ASN A 396 10.11 11.34 -18.79
CA ASN A 396 11.39 10.80 -18.35
C ASN A 396 11.72 11.22 -16.91
N ALA A 397 11.52 12.50 -16.57
CA ALA A 397 11.68 13.02 -15.22
C ALA A 397 10.79 12.27 -14.21
N ALA A 398 9.54 12.00 -14.58
CA ALA A 398 8.62 11.23 -13.74
C ALA A 398 9.05 9.78 -13.55
N GLN A 399 9.52 9.12 -14.61
CA GLN A 399 10.10 7.79 -14.55
C GLN A 399 11.37 7.77 -13.66
N ARG A 400 12.27 8.76 -13.79
CA ARG A 400 13.47 8.87 -12.94
C ARG A 400 13.13 9.13 -11.48
N GLN A 401 12.08 9.90 -11.19
CA GLN A 401 11.60 10.05 -9.80
C GLN A 401 11.20 8.68 -9.22
N LEU A 402 10.42 7.91 -9.98
CA LEU A 402 10.00 6.56 -9.58
C LEU A 402 11.20 5.64 -9.36
N THR A 403 12.12 5.56 -10.33
CA THR A 403 13.26 4.63 -10.24
C THR A 403 14.26 5.04 -9.17
N ARG A 404 14.46 6.34 -8.90
CA ARG A 404 15.44 6.83 -7.89
C ARG A 404 14.89 6.88 -6.46
N VAL A 405 13.60 7.19 -6.27
CA VAL A 405 13.02 7.43 -4.93
C VAL A 405 11.92 6.42 -4.56
N GLY A 406 11.48 5.60 -5.51
CA GLY A 406 10.42 4.62 -5.28
C GLY A 406 9.03 5.21 -5.14
N VAL A 407 8.86 6.51 -5.43
CA VAL A 407 7.56 7.19 -5.43
C VAL A 407 7.50 8.15 -6.61
N ILE A 408 6.31 8.29 -7.18
CA ILE A 408 6.03 9.22 -8.28
C ILE A 408 4.84 10.10 -7.89
N HIS A 409 4.94 11.40 -8.15
CA HIS A 409 3.86 12.33 -7.82
C HIS A 409 2.53 11.92 -8.51
N ASN A 410 1.41 11.90 -7.78
CA ASN A 410 0.16 11.31 -8.28
C ASN A 410 -0.34 11.90 -9.61
N TYR A 411 -0.25 13.23 -9.79
CA TYR A 411 -0.62 13.84 -11.07
C TYR A 411 0.26 13.35 -12.22
N LEU A 412 1.56 13.18 -11.95
CA LEU A 412 2.52 12.66 -12.91
C LEU A 412 2.39 11.15 -13.09
N ARG A 413 1.91 10.37 -12.11
CA ARG A 413 1.57 8.95 -12.27
C ARG A 413 0.46 8.74 -13.29
N MET A 414 -0.56 9.62 -13.28
CA MET A 414 -1.62 9.61 -14.29
C MET A 414 -1.08 9.94 -15.69
N LEU A 415 -0.27 11.00 -15.81
CA LEU A 415 0.39 11.34 -17.07
C LEU A 415 1.28 10.19 -17.55
N TRP A 416 2.10 9.65 -16.65
CA TRP A 416 3.04 8.56 -16.88
C TRP A 416 2.36 7.37 -17.52
N GLY A 417 1.25 6.88 -16.93
CA GLY A 417 0.52 5.76 -17.48
C GLY A 417 -0.17 6.09 -18.81
N LYS A 418 -0.73 7.30 -18.95
CA LYS A 418 -1.38 7.73 -20.20
C LYS A 418 -0.39 7.78 -21.37
N ARG A 419 0.87 8.15 -21.12
CA ARG A 419 1.93 8.10 -22.13
C ARG A 419 2.37 6.68 -22.47
N ILE A 420 2.46 5.78 -21.47
CA ILE A 420 2.72 4.36 -21.76
C ILE A 420 1.61 3.78 -22.65
N LEU A 421 0.34 4.10 -22.40
CA LEU A 421 -0.77 3.71 -23.28
C LEU A 421 -0.64 4.26 -24.71
N GLU A 422 -0.12 5.48 -24.85
CA GLU A 422 0.11 6.12 -26.15
C GLU A 422 1.19 5.41 -26.98
N TRP A 423 2.23 4.90 -26.31
CA TRP A 423 3.44 4.39 -26.98
C TRP A 423 3.53 2.86 -27.03
N ALA A 424 2.79 2.16 -26.17
CA ALA A 424 2.77 0.71 -26.18
C ALA A 424 2.08 0.17 -27.45
N PRO A 425 2.46 -1.04 -27.91
CA PRO A 425 1.85 -1.65 -29.11
C PRO A 425 0.36 -1.96 -28.99
N SER A 426 -0.16 -2.11 -27.77
CA SER A 426 -1.58 -2.38 -27.51
C SER A 426 -1.94 -1.95 -26.08
N PRO A 427 -3.23 -1.72 -25.77
CA PRO A 427 -3.65 -1.39 -24.41
C PRO A 427 -3.38 -2.52 -23.41
N GLU A 428 -3.39 -3.78 -23.84
CA GLU A 428 -3.02 -4.92 -23.00
C GLU A 428 -1.53 -4.89 -22.63
N ILE A 429 -0.65 -4.64 -23.61
CA ILE A 429 0.78 -4.50 -23.37
C ILE A 429 1.07 -3.27 -22.51
N ALA A 430 0.34 -2.16 -22.71
CA ALA A 430 0.44 -0.99 -21.86
C ALA A 430 0.13 -1.31 -20.39
N ALA A 431 -0.93 -2.09 -20.14
CA ALA A 431 -1.31 -2.52 -18.81
C ALA A 431 -0.19 -3.35 -18.15
N ASP A 432 0.34 -4.32 -18.88
CA ASP A 432 1.43 -5.18 -18.40
C ASP A 432 2.69 -4.37 -18.10
N TRP A 433 3.14 -3.51 -19.04
CA TRP A 433 4.32 -2.66 -18.83
C TRP A 433 4.16 -1.73 -17.63
N MET A 434 2.99 -1.11 -17.47
CA MET A 434 2.69 -0.29 -16.29
C MET A 434 2.79 -1.11 -15.00
N ILE A 435 2.25 -2.32 -14.95
CA ILE A 435 2.34 -3.20 -13.77
C ILE A 435 3.80 -3.57 -13.50
N GLN A 436 4.55 -4.00 -14.51
CA GLN A 436 5.94 -4.44 -14.32
C GLN A 436 6.83 -3.31 -13.78
N ILE A 437 6.77 -2.12 -14.36
CA ILE A 437 7.55 -0.97 -13.90
C ILE A 437 7.10 -0.53 -12.51
N ASN A 438 5.78 -0.39 -12.30
CA ASN A 438 5.23 0.07 -11.04
C ASN A 438 5.56 -0.88 -9.89
N ASP A 439 5.36 -2.17 -10.09
CA ASP A 439 5.52 -3.19 -9.05
C ASP A 439 7.00 -3.52 -8.79
N ARG A 440 7.91 -3.26 -9.74
CA ARG A 440 9.37 -3.34 -9.52
C ARG A 440 9.91 -2.15 -8.74
N TRP A 441 9.55 -0.93 -9.14
CA TRP A 441 10.22 0.29 -8.65
C TRP A 441 9.49 1.00 -7.52
N ALA A 442 8.15 0.98 -7.47
CA ALA A 442 7.40 1.73 -6.46
C ALA A 442 7.45 1.05 -5.09
N LEU A 443 7.62 1.85 -4.02
CA LEU A 443 7.39 1.40 -2.65
C LEU A 443 5.90 1.12 -2.40
N ASP A 444 5.00 1.83 -3.07
CA ASP A 444 3.54 1.65 -2.98
C ASP A 444 2.94 0.80 -4.12
N GLY A 445 3.79 0.04 -4.82
CA GLY A 445 3.41 -0.93 -5.86
C GLY A 445 2.72 -2.17 -5.31
N ARG A 446 2.23 -3.07 -6.19
CA ARG A 446 1.59 -4.36 -5.81
C ARG A 446 0.35 -4.22 -4.93
N ASP A 447 -0.24 -3.05 -4.94
CA ASP A 447 -1.29 -2.60 -4.05
C ASP A 447 -2.63 -2.48 -4.80
N PRO A 448 -3.80 -2.68 -4.15
CA PRO A 448 -5.10 -2.43 -4.78
C PRO A 448 -5.19 -1.04 -5.42
N ASN A 449 -4.56 -0.03 -4.83
CA ASN A 449 -4.52 1.34 -5.35
C ASN A 449 -3.65 1.47 -6.60
N SER A 450 -2.52 0.76 -6.64
CA SER A 450 -1.63 0.71 -7.81
C SER A 450 -2.36 0.13 -9.01
N TYR A 451 -3.01 -1.03 -8.86
CA TYR A 451 -3.82 -1.61 -9.94
C TYR A 451 -4.98 -0.69 -10.33
N THR A 452 -5.67 -0.09 -9.35
CA THR A 452 -6.75 0.86 -9.62
C THR A 452 -6.28 2.07 -10.42
N GLY A 453 -5.12 2.64 -10.09
CA GLY A 453 -4.52 3.74 -10.84
C GLY A 453 -4.13 3.34 -12.27
N ILE A 454 -3.49 2.18 -12.44
CA ILE A 454 -3.11 1.64 -13.75
C ILE A 454 -4.34 1.39 -14.62
N PHE A 455 -5.39 0.77 -14.08
CA PHE A 455 -6.58 0.50 -14.90
C PHE A 455 -7.50 1.71 -15.04
N TRP A 456 -7.40 2.72 -14.17
CA TRP A 456 -7.96 4.04 -14.43
C TRP A 456 -7.30 4.69 -15.65
N VAL A 457 -6.02 4.40 -15.91
CA VAL A 457 -5.37 4.83 -17.15
C VAL A 457 -6.14 4.35 -18.38
N LEU A 458 -6.71 3.14 -18.29
CA LEU A 458 -7.44 2.45 -19.34
C LEU A 458 -8.96 2.67 -19.27
N GLY A 459 -9.47 3.49 -18.34
CA GLY A 459 -10.89 3.86 -18.24
C GLY A 459 -11.67 3.24 -17.07
N ARG A 460 -11.05 2.43 -16.20
CA ARG A 460 -11.69 1.94 -14.97
C ARG A 460 -12.05 3.12 -14.05
N HIS A 461 -13.27 3.11 -13.51
CA HIS A 461 -13.81 4.15 -12.62
C HIS A 461 -13.90 5.58 -13.20
N ASP A 462 -13.58 5.78 -14.47
CA ASP A 462 -13.82 7.03 -15.18
C ASP A 462 -15.04 6.88 -16.12
N ARG A 463 -15.42 7.99 -16.73
CA ARG A 463 -16.42 8.05 -17.80
C ARG A 463 -15.73 8.13 -19.17
N ALA A 464 -16.51 7.91 -20.23
CA ALA A 464 -16.10 8.26 -21.58
C ALA A 464 -15.90 9.79 -21.73
N TRP A 465 -14.84 10.17 -22.44
CA TRP A 465 -14.49 11.55 -22.76
C TRP A 465 -14.66 11.81 -24.25
N GLY A 466 -15.09 13.02 -24.59
CA GLY A 466 -15.15 13.53 -25.96
C GLY A 466 -14.23 14.76 -26.12
N PRO A 467 -13.76 15.07 -27.35
CA PRO A 467 -13.91 14.25 -28.56
C PRO A 467 -13.07 12.95 -28.49
N GLU A 468 -13.45 11.96 -29.28
CA GLU A 468 -12.63 10.76 -29.51
C GLU A 468 -11.28 11.15 -30.13
N ARG A 469 -10.21 10.45 -29.73
CA ARG A 469 -8.85 10.75 -30.18
C ARG A 469 -8.17 9.49 -30.69
N PRO A 470 -7.27 9.60 -31.69
CA PRO A 470 -6.42 8.48 -32.07
C PRO A 470 -5.72 7.87 -30.84
N ILE A 471 -5.54 6.55 -30.86
CA ILE A 471 -4.95 5.71 -29.81
C ILE A 471 -5.82 5.59 -28.55
N PHE A 472 -6.33 6.71 -28.02
CA PHE A 472 -7.05 6.77 -26.76
C PHE A 472 -8.54 6.47 -26.88
N GLY A 473 -9.12 6.66 -28.07
CA GLY A 473 -10.56 6.66 -28.27
C GLY A 473 -11.27 7.59 -27.29
N LYS A 474 -12.14 7.03 -26.46
CA LYS A 474 -12.94 7.70 -25.42
C LYS A 474 -12.29 7.75 -24.04
N VAL A 475 -11.12 7.15 -23.86
CA VAL A 475 -10.40 7.25 -22.59
C VAL A 475 -9.88 8.67 -22.44
N ARG A 476 -9.85 9.18 -21.19
CA ARG A 476 -9.35 10.52 -20.90
C ARG A 476 -7.96 10.73 -21.52
N TYR A 477 -7.76 11.86 -22.18
CA TYR A 477 -6.44 12.23 -22.72
C TYR A 477 -5.65 13.07 -21.72
N MET A 478 -4.34 12.84 -21.63
CA MET A 478 -3.39 13.69 -20.93
C MET A 478 -2.11 13.82 -21.76
N SER A 479 -1.50 15.00 -21.75
CA SER A 479 -0.22 15.24 -22.44
C SER A 479 0.72 16.08 -21.59
N SER A 480 2.01 15.92 -21.83
CA SER A 480 3.05 16.69 -21.14
C SER A 480 2.95 18.17 -21.49
N LYS A 481 2.69 18.52 -22.76
CA LYS A 481 2.47 19.92 -23.17
C LYS A 481 1.36 20.61 -22.38
N ASN A 482 0.24 19.93 -22.16
CA ASN A 482 -0.85 20.48 -21.35
C ASN A 482 -0.49 20.52 -19.85
N THR A 483 0.30 19.55 -19.38
CA THR A 483 0.73 19.48 -17.99
C THR A 483 1.70 20.60 -17.64
N VAL A 484 2.69 20.89 -18.49
CA VAL A 484 3.64 22.01 -18.35
C VAL A 484 2.91 23.36 -18.29
N ARG A 485 1.81 23.53 -19.04
CA ARG A 485 1.00 24.75 -19.00
C ARG A 485 0.17 24.88 -17.71
N LYS A 486 -0.20 23.75 -17.11
CA LYS A 486 -1.09 23.71 -15.94
C LYS A 486 -0.34 23.73 -14.62
N LEU A 487 0.82 23.10 -14.57
CA LEU A 487 1.63 22.94 -13.35
C LEU A 487 2.96 23.65 -13.53
N ASN A 488 3.45 24.30 -12.47
CA ASN A 488 4.83 24.73 -12.43
C ASN A 488 5.74 23.50 -12.29
N VAL A 489 6.33 23.05 -13.40
CA VAL A 489 7.18 21.85 -13.45
C VAL A 489 8.68 22.18 -13.50
N ARG A 490 9.05 23.46 -13.40
CA ARG A 490 10.45 23.88 -13.59
C ARG A 490 11.37 23.22 -12.56
N THR A 491 11.09 23.41 -11.27
CA THR A 491 11.88 22.83 -10.18
C THR A 491 11.85 21.30 -10.20
N TYR A 492 10.74 20.73 -10.68
CA TYR A 492 10.61 19.29 -10.86
C TYR A 492 11.56 18.76 -11.96
N LEU A 493 11.60 19.43 -13.12
CA LEU A 493 12.52 19.09 -14.21
C LEU A 493 13.98 19.34 -13.80
N GLU A 494 14.27 20.45 -13.14
CA GLU A 494 15.62 20.75 -12.60
C GLU A 494 16.12 19.62 -11.69
N ARG A 495 15.23 18.96 -10.94
CA ARG A 495 15.59 17.84 -10.06
C ARG A 495 15.72 16.50 -10.79
N TRP A 496 14.87 16.22 -11.77
CA TRP A 496 14.70 14.87 -12.31
C TRP A 496 15.05 14.70 -13.80
N ALA A 497 15.39 15.77 -14.52
CA ALA A 497 15.81 15.68 -15.92
C ALA A 497 17.18 15.00 -16.09
N LYS A 498 17.52 14.60 -17.33
CA LYS A 498 18.75 13.82 -17.61
C LYS A 498 20.02 14.55 -17.15
N GLU A 499 20.04 15.86 -17.34
CA GLU A 499 21.17 16.74 -17.01
C GLU A 499 21.16 17.25 -15.56
N SER A 500 20.19 16.86 -14.72
CA SER A 500 20.16 17.30 -13.31
C SER A 500 21.33 16.79 -12.45
N LEU A 501 22.21 15.96 -13.03
CA LEU A 501 23.48 15.51 -12.44
C LEU A 501 24.70 16.35 -12.87
N ILE A 502 24.55 17.36 -13.75
CA ILE A 502 25.65 18.18 -14.28
C ILE A 502 25.18 19.64 -14.44
N TRP A 503 25.12 20.42 -13.36
CA TRP A 503 24.93 21.89 -13.45
C TRP A 503 25.86 22.67 -12.51
N ASP A 504 27.11 22.23 -12.38
CA ASP A 504 28.21 23.12 -11.95
C ASP A 504 28.85 23.88 -13.12
N ASN A 505 28.42 23.65 -14.36
CA ASN A 505 28.86 24.44 -15.51
C ASN A 505 27.77 24.40 -16.59
N LEU A 506 26.97 25.45 -16.69
CA LEU A 506 26.55 26.06 -17.96
C LEU A 506 25.72 27.31 -17.64
N GLU A 507 26.04 28.40 -18.33
CA GLU A 507 25.34 29.67 -18.22
C GLU A 507 23.99 29.60 -18.95
N VAL A 508 22.98 30.22 -18.32
CA VAL A 508 21.64 30.43 -18.87
C VAL A 508 21.73 31.28 -20.14
N LYS A 509 21.52 30.68 -21.32
CA LYS A 509 21.09 31.45 -22.51
C LYS A 509 19.57 31.56 -22.51
N GLN A 510 19.11 32.69 -21.98
CA GLN A 510 17.78 33.25 -22.20
C GLN A 510 17.47 33.31 -23.70
N CYS A 511 16.45 32.57 -24.15
CA CYS A 511 15.85 32.81 -25.45
C CYS A 511 14.96 34.06 -25.35
N ASN A 512 15.39 35.11 -26.04
CA ASN A 512 14.64 36.33 -26.29
C ASN A 512 13.34 36.01 -27.05
N ILE A 513 12.21 36.45 -26.48
CA ILE A 513 10.98 36.70 -27.23
C ILE A 513 10.93 38.21 -27.43
N ASN A 514 11.22 38.67 -28.64
CA ASN A 514 11.01 40.06 -29.02
C ASN A 514 9.55 40.30 -29.42
N VAL A 515 9.10 41.51 -29.09
CA VAL A 515 7.88 42.20 -29.54
C VAL A 515 7.80 42.25 -31.06
#